data_AF-A0A815IGX6-F1
#
_entry.id   AF-A0A815IGX6-F1
#
_cell.length_a   1.000
_cell.length_b   1.000
_cell.length_c   1.000
_cell.angle_alpha   90.00
_cell.angle_beta   90.00
_cell.angle_gamma   90.00
#
_symmetry.space_group_name_H-M   'P 1'
#
loop_
_entity.id
_entity.type
_entity.pdbx_description
1 polymer ?
#
loop_
_entity_poly.entity_id
_entity_poly.type
_entity_poly.pdbx_seq_one_letter_code
_entity_poly.pdbx_strand_id
1 'polypeptide(L)'
;MDTCEFTFISRDDSQPKRTLGIERSWDELKAEFGRSGPGLPGAIYFKTISIEGPMLFAVIDGTTVLYHEHHKWHQYITAKDIKFGMVNTDELNPMRATIDKNYLDDKKWFVTYHS
;
A
#
# COMPACT_ATOMS: atom_id res chain seq x y z
N MET A 1 -0.01 -8.00 -10.43
CA MET A 1 0.09 -6.80 -9.59
C MET A 1 1.02 -7.16 -8.49
N ASP A 2 2.09 -6.40 -8.38
CA ASP A 2 3.04 -6.55 -7.31
C ASP A 2 2.54 -5.79 -6.09
N THR A 3 2.72 -6.40 -4.93
CA THR A 3 2.29 -5.88 -3.65
C THR A 3 3.49 -5.81 -2.73
N CYS A 4 3.41 -4.92 -1.75
CA CYS A 4 4.40 -4.80 -0.71
C CYS A 4 3.71 -4.87 0.64
N GLU A 5 4.20 -5.75 1.51
CA GLU A 5 3.87 -5.72 2.93
C GLU A 5 5.07 -5.29 3.76
N PHE A 6 4.81 -4.60 4.87
CA PHE A 6 5.81 -4.33 5.89
C PHE A 6 5.15 -4.26 7.26
N THR A 7 5.94 -4.45 8.31
CA THR A 7 5.52 -4.25 9.69
C THR A 7 6.12 -2.96 10.22
N PHE A 8 5.36 -2.19 10.99
CA PHE A 8 5.82 -0.95 11.62
C PHE A 8 5.23 -0.79 13.02
N ILE A 9 5.81 0.10 13.82
CA ILE A 9 5.24 0.54 15.10
C ILE A 9 4.84 2.01 14.91
N SER A 10 3.55 2.31 15.02
CA SER A 10 3.06 3.69 14.95
C SER A 10 3.50 4.48 16.19
N ARG A 11 3.60 5.80 16.06
CA ARG A 11 4.03 6.67 17.17
C ARG A 11 3.15 6.54 18.42
N ASP A 12 1.85 6.30 18.22
CA ASP A 12 0.84 6.30 19.29
C ASP A 12 0.48 4.87 19.77
N ASP A 13 1.16 3.85 19.26
CA ASP A 13 0.89 2.44 19.61
C ASP A 13 2.19 1.74 19.98
N SER A 14 2.13 0.82 20.92
CA SER A 14 3.29 -0.02 21.29
C SER A 14 3.30 -1.34 20.53
N GLN A 15 2.20 -1.70 19.85
CA GLN A 15 2.08 -2.96 19.14
C GLN A 15 2.53 -2.83 17.67
N PRO A 16 3.23 -3.85 17.13
CA PRO A 16 3.52 -3.91 15.71
C PRO A 16 2.25 -4.04 14.86
N LYS A 17 2.19 -3.25 13.80
CA LYS A 17 1.10 -3.21 12.82
C LYS A 17 1.59 -3.66 11.45
N ARG A 18 0.73 -4.32 10.69
CA ARG A 18 1.01 -4.75 9.31
C ARG A 18 0.37 -3.80 8.31
N THR A 19 1.15 -3.32 7.36
CA THR A 19 0.68 -2.55 6.21
C THR A 19 0.85 -3.36 4.96
N LEU A 20 -0.19 -3.37 4.11
CA LEU A 20 -0.18 -3.96 2.79
C LEU A 20 -0.55 -2.91 1.76
N GLY A 21 0.22 -2.83 0.69
CA GLY A 21 -0.03 -1.92 -0.43
C GLY A 21 0.07 -2.60 -1.79
N ILE A 22 -0.65 -2.03 -2.75
CA ILE A 22 -0.60 -2.42 -4.16
C ILE A 22 0.21 -1.40 -4.94
N GLU A 23 1.10 -1.87 -5.81
CA GLU A 23 1.92 -0.98 -6.62
C GLU A 23 1.06 -0.11 -7.55
N ARG A 24 1.41 1.18 -7.61
CA ARG A 24 0.81 2.19 -8.48
C ARG A 24 1.90 3.16 -8.94
N SER A 25 1.64 3.87 -10.03
CA SER A 25 2.52 4.96 -10.43
C SER A 25 2.38 6.16 -9.49
N TRP A 26 3.44 6.97 -9.38
CA TRP A 26 3.36 8.22 -8.61
C TRP A 26 2.29 9.17 -9.15
N ASP A 27 2.13 9.26 -10.47
CA ASP A 27 1.16 10.16 -11.08
C ASP A 27 -0.30 9.77 -10.75
N GLU A 28 -0.62 8.48 -10.72
CA GLU A 28 -1.92 7.98 -10.27
C GLU A 28 -2.19 8.35 -8.81
N LEU A 29 -1.23 8.07 -7.91
CA LEU A 29 -1.37 8.36 -6.48
C LEU A 29 -1.47 9.87 -6.22
N LYS A 30 -0.73 10.66 -7.00
CA LYS A 30 -0.74 12.11 -6.92
C LYS A 30 -2.11 12.67 -7.29
N ALA A 31 -2.71 12.17 -8.37
CA ALA A 31 -4.05 12.55 -8.79
C ALA A 31 -5.11 12.09 -7.78
N GLU A 32 -5.03 10.83 -7.32
CA GLU A 32 -6.01 10.24 -6.40
C GLU A 32 -6.04 10.95 -5.03
N PHE A 33 -4.85 11.17 -4.43
CA PHE A 33 -4.73 11.71 -3.08
C PHE A 33 -4.49 13.23 -3.03
N GLY A 34 -4.60 13.93 -4.16
CA GLY A 34 -4.36 15.38 -4.25
C GLY A 34 -2.95 15.76 -3.77
N ARG A 35 -1.94 14.96 -4.11
CA ARG A 35 -0.54 15.25 -3.75
C ARG A 35 0.12 16.15 -4.78
N SER A 36 1.30 16.65 -4.44
CA SER A 36 2.09 17.55 -5.28
C SER A 36 3.58 17.24 -5.13
N GLY A 37 4.39 17.71 -6.08
CA GLY A 37 5.83 17.46 -6.11
C GLY A 37 6.27 16.29 -7.00
N PRO A 38 7.58 16.18 -7.27
CA PRO A 38 8.14 15.07 -8.02
C PRO A 38 8.12 13.78 -7.18
N GLY A 39 8.19 12.66 -7.87
CA GLY A 39 8.46 11.38 -7.23
C GLY A 39 9.88 11.33 -6.65
N LEU A 40 10.09 10.43 -5.71
CA LEU A 40 11.39 10.02 -5.21
C LEU A 40 12.14 9.18 -6.27
N PRO A 41 13.41 9.48 -6.56
CA PRO A 41 14.25 8.65 -7.44
C PRO A 41 14.40 7.23 -6.89
N GLY A 42 14.25 6.22 -7.75
CA GLY A 42 14.43 4.80 -7.37
C GLY A 42 13.32 4.23 -6.49
N ALA A 43 12.25 4.98 -6.25
CA ALA A 43 11.14 4.53 -5.41
C ALA A 43 10.10 3.72 -6.20
N ILE A 44 9.57 2.69 -5.56
CA ILE A 44 8.35 1.99 -5.95
C ILE A 44 7.23 2.50 -5.04
N TYR A 45 6.07 2.86 -5.62
CA TYR A 45 4.98 3.48 -4.86
C TYR A 45 3.80 2.53 -4.68
N PHE A 46 3.17 2.65 -3.52
CA PHE A 46 2.11 1.76 -3.11
C PHE A 46 0.92 2.55 -2.57
N LYS A 47 -0.28 2.15 -3.00
CA LYS A 47 -1.54 2.51 -2.36
C LYS A 47 -1.83 1.51 -1.26
N THR A 48 -2.02 1.97 -0.04
CA THR A 48 -2.31 1.08 1.08
C THR A 48 -3.74 0.54 1.00
N ILE A 49 -3.87 -0.77 1.15
CA ILE A 49 -5.12 -1.52 1.12
C ILE A 49 -5.46 -2.21 2.44
N SER A 50 -4.50 -2.36 3.36
CA SER A 50 -4.73 -2.81 4.74
C SER A 50 -5.47 -1.76 5.57
N ILE A 51 -6.11 -2.13 6.69
CA ILE A 51 -6.68 -1.17 7.66
C ILE A 51 -5.60 -0.25 8.22
N GLU A 52 -4.48 -0.83 8.63
CA GLU A 52 -3.38 -0.12 9.27
C GLU A 52 -2.40 0.48 8.26
N GLY A 53 -1.79 1.59 8.63
CA GLY A 53 -0.74 2.26 7.86
C GLY A 53 -1.18 3.54 7.14
N PRO A 54 -0.22 4.22 6.49
CA PRO A 54 -0.49 5.47 5.77
C PRO A 54 -1.41 5.23 4.58
N MET A 55 -1.98 6.27 3.97
CA MET A 55 -2.78 6.09 2.74
C MET A 55 -1.92 5.65 1.54
N LEU A 56 -0.68 6.14 1.47
CA LEU A 56 0.28 5.76 0.45
C LEU A 56 1.69 5.74 1.05
N PHE A 57 2.54 4.88 0.51
CA PHE A 57 3.94 4.77 0.88
C PHE A 57 4.80 4.50 -0.36
N ALA A 58 6.11 4.69 -0.19
CA ALA A 58 7.12 4.39 -1.18
C ALA A 58 8.19 3.51 -0.57
N VAL A 59 8.79 2.63 -1.36
CA VAL A 59 9.95 1.83 -0.96
C VAL A 59 11.11 2.14 -1.89
N ILE A 60 12.25 2.55 -1.33
CA ILE A 60 13.50 2.80 -2.04
C ILE A 60 14.45 1.63 -1.77
N ASP A 61 15.08 1.11 -2.83
CA ASP A 61 16.07 0.03 -2.79
C ASP A 61 15.63 -1.22 -2.01
N GLY A 62 14.31 -1.49 -1.97
CA GLY A 62 13.72 -2.61 -1.25
C GLY A 62 13.84 -2.57 0.28
N THR A 63 14.38 -1.50 0.86
CA THR A 63 14.78 -1.45 2.28
C THR A 63 14.26 -0.23 3.03
N THR A 64 14.04 0.89 2.34
CA THR A 64 13.65 2.14 2.98
C THR A 64 12.20 2.44 2.69
N VAL A 65 11.34 2.38 3.71
CA VAL A 65 9.91 2.75 3.60
C VAL A 65 9.72 4.22 3.94
N LEU A 66 9.08 4.95 3.03
CA LEU A 66 8.66 6.34 3.23
C LEU A 66 7.14 6.45 3.14
N TYR A 67 6.55 7.31 3.93
CA TYR A 67 5.13 7.66 3.85
C TYR A 67 4.95 9.12 3.49
N HIS A 68 3.82 9.41 2.86
CA HIS A 68 3.54 10.76 2.37
C HIS A 68 2.43 11.43 3.18
N GLU A 69 2.81 12.46 3.93
CA GLU A 69 1.93 13.22 4.81
C GLU A 69 2.24 14.71 4.73
N HIS A 70 1.21 15.56 4.72
CA HIS A 70 1.35 17.01 4.60
C HIS A 70 2.26 17.48 3.44
N HIS A 71 2.09 16.86 2.27
CA HIS A 71 2.88 17.16 1.05
C HIS A 71 4.39 16.93 1.19
N LYS A 72 4.80 16.06 2.13
CA LYS A 72 6.20 15.71 2.38
C LYS A 72 6.35 14.21 2.56
N TRP A 73 7.52 13.72 2.17
CA TRP A 73 7.95 12.35 2.43
C TRP A 73 8.63 12.28 3.79
N HIS A 74 8.24 11.29 4.58
CA HIS A 74 8.79 10.98 5.90
C HIS A 74 9.21 9.53 5.92
N GLN A 75 10.31 9.20 6.57
CA GLN A 75 10.77 7.82 6.67
C GLN A 75 10.08 7.10 7.83
N TYR A 76 9.58 5.89 7.58
CA TYR A 76 9.19 4.96 8.65
C TYR A 76 10.43 4.27 9.22
N ILE A 77 11.00 4.84 10.28
CA ILE A 77 12.20 4.29 10.95
C ILE A 77 11.93 2.91 11.56
N THR A 78 10.68 2.65 11.96
CA THR A 78 10.26 1.38 12.56
C THR A 78 9.83 0.33 11.53
N ALA A 79 9.86 0.65 10.23
CA ALA A 79 9.51 -0.30 9.19
C ALA A 79 10.53 -1.45 9.13
N LYS A 80 10.00 -2.67 9.09
CA LYS A 80 10.77 -3.91 9.02
C LYS A 80 9.97 -4.99 8.30
N ASP A 81 10.61 -6.12 8.06
CA ASP A 81 9.99 -7.30 7.44
C ASP A 81 9.33 -6.98 6.08
N ILE A 82 10.00 -6.12 5.29
CA ILE A 82 9.53 -5.69 3.97
C ILE A 82 9.55 -6.88 3.03
N LYS A 83 8.42 -7.21 2.44
CA LYS A 83 8.28 -8.30 1.48
C LYS A 83 7.50 -7.84 0.27
N PHE A 84 7.95 -8.32 -0.88
CA PHE A 84 7.31 -8.10 -2.17
C PHE A 84 6.71 -9.41 -2.66
N GLY A 85 5.57 -9.35 -3.33
CA GLY A 85 4.94 -10.54 -3.92
C GLY A 85 3.53 -10.31 -4.45
N MET A 86 2.87 -11.38 -4.90
CA MET A 86 1.45 -11.36 -5.24
C MET A 86 0.60 -11.69 -4.00
N VAL A 87 -0.39 -10.86 -3.68
CA VAL A 87 -1.34 -11.10 -2.58
C VAL A 87 -2.45 -12.04 -3.00
N ASN A 88 -2.80 -12.95 -2.08
CA ASN A 88 -4.05 -13.69 -2.14
C ASN A 88 -5.17 -12.81 -1.57
N THR A 89 -6.24 -12.59 -2.33
CA THR A 89 -7.24 -11.52 -2.14
C THR A 89 -8.08 -11.63 -0.85
N ASP A 90 -7.87 -12.66 -0.03
CA ASP A 90 -8.66 -12.95 1.17
C ASP A 90 -8.31 -12.04 2.37
N GLU A 91 -7.16 -11.35 2.34
CA GLU A 91 -6.73 -10.40 3.40
C GLU A 91 -7.08 -8.93 3.10
N LEU A 92 -7.87 -8.67 2.06
CA LEU A 92 -8.20 -7.30 1.63
C LEU A 92 -9.23 -6.64 2.56
N ASN A 93 -8.98 -5.40 2.98
CA ASN A 93 -10.03 -4.59 3.60
C ASN A 93 -10.98 -4.06 2.51
N PRO A 94 -12.26 -4.46 2.51
CA PRO A 94 -13.19 -4.03 1.48
C PRO A 94 -13.35 -2.51 1.42
N MET A 95 -13.30 -1.74 2.51
CA MET A 95 -13.48 -0.27 2.44
C MET A 95 -12.32 0.45 1.73
N ARG A 96 -11.09 -0.04 1.84
CA ARG A 96 -9.92 0.51 1.11
C ARG A 96 -9.78 -0.09 -0.29
N ALA A 97 -10.18 -1.34 -0.48
CA ALA A 97 -10.27 -1.99 -1.80
C ALA A 97 -11.42 -1.43 -2.67
N THR A 98 -12.51 -0.93 -2.05
CA THR A 98 -13.70 -0.39 -2.74
C THR A 98 -13.43 0.93 -3.47
N ILE A 99 -12.43 1.70 -3.06
CA ILE A 99 -11.98 2.89 -3.82
C ILE A 99 -11.39 2.45 -5.19
N ASP A 100 -11.07 1.17 -5.35
CA ASP A 100 -10.65 0.53 -6.60
C ASP A 100 -11.73 -0.40 -7.18
N LYS A 101 -13.02 -0.01 -7.07
CA LYS A 101 -14.16 -0.79 -7.60
C LYS A 101 -14.10 -1.08 -9.10
N ASN A 102 -13.37 -0.28 -9.87
CA ASN A 102 -13.17 -0.51 -11.30
C ASN A 102 -12.07 -1.53 -11.64
N TYR A 103 -11.25 -1.94 -10.66
CA TYR A 103 -10.15 -2.88 -10.90
C TYR A 103 -10.45 -4.32 -10.46
N LEU A 104 -11.48 -4.53 -9.64
CA LEU A 104 -11.92 -5.86 -9.21
C LEU A 104 -12.85 -6.54 -10.22
N ASP A 105 -13.47 -5.79 -11.13
CA ASP A 105 -14.40 -6.33 -12.15
C ASP A 105 -13.68 -7.04 -13.31
N ASP A 106 -12.40 -6.74 -13.54
CA ASP A 106 -11.68 -7.24 -14.72
C ASP A 106 -11.09 -8.66 -14.55
N LYS A 107 -11.35 -9.31 -13.40
CA LYS A 107 -10.93 -10.70 -13.16
C LYS A 107 -12.04 -11.53 -12.53
N LYS A 108 -13.05 -11.84 -13.34
CA LYS A 108 -13.89 -13.04 -13.18
C LYS A 108 -12.99 -14.27 -13.00
N TRP A 109 -12.93 -14.82 -11.78
CA TRP A 109 -12.64 -16.23 -11.58
C TRP A 109 -13.72 -16.83 -10.68
N PHE A 110 -14.34 -17.87 -11.24
CA PHE A 110 -15.54 -18.56 -10.81
C PHE A 110 -15.49 -19.00 -9.34
N VAL A 111 -16.53 -18.66 -8.57
CA VAL A 111 -16.84 -19.34 -7.31
C VAL A 111 -18.06 -20.23 -7.55
N THR A 112 -17.82 -21.53 -7.70
CA THR A 112 -18.87 -22.54 -7.65
C THR A 112 -19.03 -22.98 -6.19
N TYR A 113 -20.20 -22.71 -5.61
CA TYR A 113 -20.55 -23.27 -4.30
C TYR A 113 -20.98 -24.73 -4.48
N HIS A 114 -20.27 -25.66 -3.84
CA HIS A 114 -20.84 -26.97 -3.56
C HIS A 114 -21.53 -26.90 -2.20
N SER A 115 -22.86 -27.02 -2.27
CA SER A 115 -23.78 -27.22 -1.14
C SER A 115 -23.46 -28.48 -0.35
#